data_AF-A0A3B3TVT7-F1
#
_entry.id   AF-A0A3B3TVT7-F1
#
_cell.length_a   1.000
_cell.length_b   1.000
_cell.length_c   1.000
_cell.angle_alpha   90.00
_cell.angle_beta   90.00
_cell.angle_gamma   90.00
#
_symmetry.space_group_name_H-M   'P 1'
#
loop_
_entity.id
_entity.type
_entity.pdbx_description
1 polymer ?
#
loop_
_entity_poly.entity_id
_entity_poly.type
_entity_poly.pdbx_seq_one_letter_code
_entity_poly.pdbx_strand_id
1 'polypeptide(L)'
;MNPPCARCGKIVYPTEKVSCLDKNWHKGCFHCEVCKMTLNMKNYKGYDKKPYCNAHYPKTSFTIVTDTPENLRLRQQSELQSQPGAGFRSQHLVLFPRGSGSGATTC
;
A
#
# COMPACT_ATOMS: atom_id res chain seq x y z
N MET A 1 43.24 17.68 0.24
CA MET A 1 43.11 16.79 -0.93
C MET A 1 41.78 17.08 -1.61
N ASN A 2 41.79 17.39 -2.90
CA ASN A 2 40.56 17.63 -3.64
C ASN A 2 39.90 16.28 -3.99
N PRO A 3 38.58 16.10 -3.79
CA PRO A 3 37.94 14.82 -4.02
C PRO A 3 37.82 14.51 -5.53
N PRO A 4 38.00 13.24 -5.96
CA PRO A 4 37.74 12.85 -7.33
C PRO A 4 36.25 12.70 -7.61
N CYS A 5 35.86 12.91 -8.87
CA CYS A 5 34.51 12.72 -9.33
C CYS A 5 34.21 11.23 -9.49
N ALA A 6 33.08 10.78 -8.94
CA ALA A 6 32.64 9.39 -9.07
C ALA A 6 32.30 8.93 -10.50
N ARG A 7 32.05 9.87 -11.44
CA ARG A 7 31.75 9.54 -12.85
C ARG A 7 32.98 9.57 -13.74
N CYS A 8 33.74 10.67 -13.71
CA CYS A 8 34.84 10.89 -14.64
C CYS A 8 36.23 10.68 -14.02
N GLY A 9 36.33 10.44 -12.71
CA GLY A 9 37.59 10.26 -11.98
C GLY A 9 38.43 11.52 -11.81
N LYS A 10 38.09 12.63 -12.48
CA LYS A 10 38.83 13.89 -12.40
C LYS A 10 38.56 14.61 -11.08
N ILE A 11 39.51 15.44 -10.67
CA ILE A 11 39.40 16.25 -9.46
C ILE A 11 38.21 17.22 -9.56
N VAL A 12 37.41 17.28 -8.50
CA VAL A 12 36.26 18.18 -8.38
C VAL A 12 36.69 19.43 -7.62
N TYR A 13 36.60 20.58 -8.28
CA TYR A 13 36.85 21.87 -7.64
C TYR A 13 35.66 22.32 -6.81
N PRO A 14 35.87 23.09 -5.72
CA PRO A 14 34.79 23.58 -4.84
C PRO A 14 33.64 24.27 -5.58
N THR A 15 33.93 25.03 -6.65
CA THR A 15 32.94 25.73 -7.48
C THR A 15 31.89 24.81 -8.10
N GLU A 16 32.30 23.61 -8.53
CA GLU A 16 31.43 22.63 -9.19
C GLU A 16 31.13 21.41 -8.32
N LYS A 17 31.54 21.46 -7.05
CA LYS A 17 31.41 20.34 -6.13
C LYS A 17 29.96 20.08 -5.78
N VAL A 18 29.52 18.86 -6.08
CA VAL A 18 28.22 18.33 -5.67
C VAL A 18 28.47 17.08 -4.82
N SER A 19 28.09 17.15 -3.55
CA SER A 19 28.19 16.03 -2.61
C SER A 19 26.86 15.28 -2.58
N CYS A 20 26.80 14.08 -3.16
CA CYS A 20 25.59 13.25 -3.24
C CYS A 20 25.99 11.77 -3.20
N LEU A 21 25.14 10.92 -2.61
CA LEU A 21 25.38 9.46 -2.53
C LEU A 21 26.75 9.12 -1.91
N ASP A 22 27.15 9.87 -0.88
CA ASP A 22 28.44 9.77 -0.18
C ASP A 22 29.67 9.92 -1.09
N LYS A 23 29.48 10.54 -2.24
CA LYS A 23 30.50 10.76 -3.28
C LYS A 23 30.48 12.21 -3.76
N ASN A 24 31.55 12.61 -4.44
CA ASN A 24 31.68 13.94 -5.03
C ASN A 24 31.49 13.86 -6.55
N TRP A 25 30.81 14.84 -7.10
CA TRP A 25 30.46 14.92 -8.52
C TRP A 25 30.67 16.35 -9.03
N HIS A 26 30.98 16.49 -10.32
CA HIS A 26 30.87 17.79 -11.00
C HIS A 26 29.40 18.09 -11.32
N LYS A 27 29.02 19.37 -11.33
CA LYS A 27 27.70 19.83 -11.79
C LYS A 27 27.31 19.25 -13.17
N GLY A 28 28.25 19.18 -14.11
CA GLY A 28 28.01 18.58 -15.44
C GLY A 28 28.05 17.05 -15.48
N CYS A 29 28.72 16.40 -14.53
CA CYS A 29 28.78 14.93 -14.45
C CYS A 29 27.57 14.34 -13.71
N PHE A 30 26.77 15.17 -13.05
CA PHE A 30 25.60 14.73 -12.31
C PHE A 30 24.37 14.67 -13.22
N HIS A 31 24.28 13.62 -14.03
CA HIS A 31 23.16 13.38 -14.95
C HIS A 31 22.59 11.97 -14.80
N CYS A 32 21.33 11.81 -15.19
CA CYS A 32 20.63 10.54 -15.14
C CYS A 32 21.34 9.49 -16.01
N GLU A 33 21.53 8.28 -15.48
CA GLU A 33 22.16 7.18 -16.24
C GLU A 33 21.35 6.76 -17.49
N VAL A 34 20.01 6.92 -17.45
CA VAL A 34 19.11 6.48 -18.52
C VAL A 34 18.97 7.55 -19.61
N CYS A 35 18.55 8.76 -19.25
CA CYS A 35 18.31 9.84 -20.23
C CYS A 35 19.46 10.83 -20.41
N LYS A 36 20.56 10.69 -19.66
CA LYS A 36 21.70 11.63 -19.68
C LYS A 36 21.34 13.10 -19.40
N MET A 37 20.14 13.35 -18.89
CA MET A 37 19.70 14.69 -18.50
C MET A 37 20.43 15.11 -17.22
N THR A 38 21.02 16.30 -17.22
CA THR A 38 21.64 16.90 -16.03
C THR A 38 20.62 17.05 -14.92
N LEU A 39 20.95 16.50 -13.76
CA LEU A 39 20.13 16.54 -12.57
C LEU A 39 20.66 17.61 -11.63
N ASN A 40 19.76 18.15 -10.81
CA ASN A 40 20.12 19.07 -9.74
C ASN A 40 19.96 18.38 -8.40
N MET A 41 20.65 18.91 -7.38
CA MET A 41 20.57 18.43 -5.99
C MET A 41 19.14 18.45 -5.43
N LYS A 42 18.25 19.27 -6.02
CA LYS A 42 16.82 19.36 -5.67
C LYS A 42 15.92 18.32 -6.35
N ASN A 43 16.32 17.76 -7.50
CA ASN A 43 15.45 16.94 -8.36
C ASN A 43 15.93 15.50 -8.52
N TYR A 44 17.16 15.18 -8.12
CA TYR A 44 17.71 13.84 -8.29
C TYR A 44 17.10 12.82 -7.32
N LYS A 45 17.12 11.56 -7.73
CA LYS A 45 16.92 10.41 -6.83
C LYS A 45 18.11 9.47 -6.95
N GLY A 46 18.62 9.03 -5.82
CA GLY A 46 19.74 8.10 -5.74
C GLY A 46 19.24 6.66 -5.66
N TYR A 47 19.66 5.81 -6.58
CA TYR A 47 19.41 4.36 -6.53
C TYR A 47 20.71 3.63 -6.85
N ASP A 48 21.07 2.62 -6.05
CA ASP A 48 22.28 1.81 -6.23
C ASP A 48 23.57 2.64 -6.43
N LYS A 49 23.73 3.72 -5.65
CA LYS A 49 24.87 4.67 -5.75
C LYS A 49 24.98 5.38 -7.10
N LYS A 50 23.92 5.41 -7.90
CA LYS A 50 23.81 6.12 -9.18
C LYS A 50 22.69 7.17 -9.16
N PRO A 51 22.86 8.32 -9.85
CA PRO A 51 21.83 9.35 -9.94
C PRO A 51 20.79 9.04 -11.05
N TYR A 52 19.51 9.12 -10.70
CA TYR A 52 18.36 8.94 -11.59
C TYR A 52 17.43 10.16 -11.55
N CYS A 53 16.73 10.42 -12.66
CA CYS A 53 15.67 11.42 -12.70
C CYS A 53 14.38 10.85 -12.09
N ASN A 54 13.41 11.71 -11.76
CA ASN A 54 12.12 11.26 -11.22
C ASN A 54 11.36 10.27 -12.13
N ALA A 55 11.54 10.37 -13.45
CA ALA A 55 10.89 9.48 -14.42
C ALA A 55 11.54 8.09 -14.52
N HIS A 56 12.88 8.01 -14.38
CA HIS A 56 13.65 6.77 -14.49
C HIS A 56 14.05 6.19 -13.13
N TYR A 57 13.58 6.77 -12.03
CA TYR A 57 13.83 6.22 -10.71
C TYR A 57 13.01 4.93 -10.55
N PRO A 58 13.65 3.78 -10.29
CA PRO A 58 12.93 2.52 -10.07
C PRO A 58 12.12 2.65 -8.78
N LYS A 59 10.85 3.01 -8.94
CA LYS A 59 9.90 3.08 -7.84
C LYS A 59 9.47 1.65 -7.58
N THR A 60 9.99 1.05 -6.51
CA THR A 60 9.42 -0.18 -5.97
C THR A 60 8.00 0.17 -5.55
N SER A 61 7.03 -0.08 -6.43
CA SER A 61 5.62 0.01 -6.10
C SER A 61 5.34 -1.08 -5.08
N PHE A 62 5.52 -0.75 -3.80
CA PHE A 62 4.80 -1.44 -2.75
C PHE A 62 3.32 -1.11 -2.99
N THR A 63 2.67 -1.91 -3.82
CA THR A 63 1.21 -1.96 -3.88
C THR A 63 0.77 -2.34 -2.48
N ILE A 64 0.16 -1.40 -1.77
CA ILE A 64 -0.73 -1.76 -0.67
C ILE A 64 -1.76 -2.74 -1.23
N VAL A 65 -2.00 -3.82 -0.46
CA VAL A 65 -2.98 -4.91 -0.65
C VAL A 65 -2.74 -5.84 -1.86
N THR A 66 -2.82 -7.18 -1.82
CA THR A 66 -3.37 -8.22 -0.92
C THR A 66 -2.74 -9.55 -1.36
N ASP A 67 -2.10 -10.35 -0.49
CA ASP A 67 -2.25 -11.82 -0.47
C ASP A 67 -1.55 -12.45 0.76
N THR A 68 -1.91 -12.00 1.97
CA THR A 68 -1.78 -12.91 3.12
C THR A 68 -3.14 -13.55 3.35
N PRO A 69 -3.25 -14.89 3.41
CA PRO A 69 -4.51 -15.63 3.56
C PRO A 69 -5.27 -15.34 4.88
N GLU A 70 -4.72 -14.49 5.74
CA GLU A 70 -5.34 -14.08 7.00
C GLU A 70 -6.39 -12.97 6.84
N ASN A 71 -6.31 -12.15 5.78
CA ASN A 71 -7.24 -11.02 5.61
C ASN A 71 -8.67 -11.48 5.23
N LEU A 72 -8.80 -12.66 4.61
CA LEU A 72 -10.11 -13.28 4.32
C LEU A 72 -10.80 -13.82 5.58
N ARG A 73 -10.03 -14.36 6.54
CA ARG A 73 -10.57 -14.95 7.78
C ARG A 73 -11.12 -13.89 8.74
N LEU A 74 -10.51 -12.71 8.78
CA LEU A 74 -10.94 -11.58 9.63
C LEU A 74 -12.31 -11.03 9.21
N ARG A 75 -12.60 -10.94 7.91
CA ARG A 75 -13.90 -10.50 7.39
C ARG A 75 -15.02 -11.46 7.82
N GLN A 76 -14.81 -12.76 7.60
CA GLN A 76 -15.81 -13.77 7.93
C GLN A 76 -16.08 -13.88 9.45
N GLN A 77 -15.07 -13.63 10.28
CA GLN A 77 -15.24 -13.65 11.74
C GLN A 77 -15.99 -12.41 12.26
N SER A 78 -15.80 -11.24 11.63
CA SER A 78 -16.50 -10.00 12.02
C SER A 78 -17.99 -10.01 11.68
N GLU A 79 -18.37 -10.61 10.55
CA GLU A 79 -19.78 -10.71 10.11
C GLU A 79 -20.61 -11.65 10.99
N LEU A 80 -19.97 -12.67 11.59
CA LEU A 80 -20.64 -13.60 12.50
C LEU A 80 -20.81 -13.04 13.93
N GLN A 81 -20.01 -12.05 14.33
CA GLN A 81 -20.08 -11.44 15.66
C GLN A 81 -21.07 -10.28 15.76
N SER A 82 -21.49 -9.69 14.64
CA SER A 82 -22.38 -8.51 14.62
C SER A 82 -23.87 -8.83 14.44
N GLN A 83 -24.36 -9.96 14.93
CA GLN A 83 -25.81 -10.15 15.09
C GLN A 83 -26.27 -9.61 16.46
N PRO A 84 -26.87 -8.41 16.55
CA PRO A 84 -27.70 -8.07 17.69
C PRO A 84 -29.00 -8.86 17.57
N GLY A 85 -29.14 -9.90 18.40
CA GLY A 85 -30.39 -10.61 18.59
C GLY A 85 -31.46 -9.66 19.16
N ALA A 86 -32.37 -9.21 18.31
CA ALA A 86 -33.70 -8.75 18.69
C ALA A 86 -34.70 -9.37 17.70
N GLY A 87 -35.59 -10.20 18.25
CA GLY A 87 -36.34 -11.21 17.49
C GLY A 87 -37.50 -10.72 16.63
N PHE A 88 -38.02 -11.65 15.82
CA PHE A 88 -39.39 -11.60 15.34
C PHE A 88 -39.95 -13.02 15.21
N ARG A 89 -41.19 -13.17 15.70
CA ARG A 89 -41.99 -14.38 15.78
C ARG A 89 -42.33 -14.87 14.37
N SER A 90 -42.26 -16.18 14.10
CA SER A 90 -43.38 -16.95 13.53
C SER A 90 -43.00 -18.36 13.06
N GLN A 91 -43.81 -19.32 13.55
CA GLN A 91 -44.26 -20.55 12.87
C GLN A 91 -43.28 -21.73 12.80
N HIS A 92 -43.24 -22.52 13.89
CA HIS A 92 -43.06 -23.96 13.77
C HIS A 92 -44.43 -24.63 13.99
N LEU A 93 -44.94 -25.21 12.90
CA LEU A 93 -46.16 -26.01 12.82
C LEU A 93 -45.86 -27.42 13.38
N VAL A 94 -46.51 -27.84 14.47
CA VAL A 94 -46.89 -29.25 14.67
C VAL A 94 -48.10 -29.38 15.62
N LEU A 95 -49.22 -29.80 15.01
CA LEU A 95 -50.18 -30.83 15.47
C LEU A 95 -50.80 -30.73 16.87
N PHE A 96 -52.07 -30.30 16.92
CA PHE A 96 -53.05 -30.81 17.89
C PHE A 96 -54.37 -31.19 17.17
N PRO A 97 -55.04 -32.29 17.56
CA PRO A 97 -56.10 -32.93 16.78
C PRO A 97 -57.47 -32.27 16.95
N ARG A 98 -58.31 -32.50 15.94
CA ARG A 98 -59.74 -32.14 15.85
C ARG A 98 -60.56 -32.84 16.94
N GLY A 99 -61.45 -32.09 17.60
CA GLY A 99 -62.62 -32.58 18.33
C GLY A 99 -63.60 -31.41 18.50
N SER A 100 -64.69 -31.28 17.73
CA SER A 100 -65.98 -32.00 17.83
C SER A 100 -66.80 -31.61 19.08
N GLY A 101 -67.97 -30.99 18.88
CA GLY A 101 -69.04 -30.85 19.87
C GLY A 101 -69.34 -29.37 20.23
N SER A 102 -70.32 -28.69 19.63
CA SER A 102 -71.79 -28.83 19.72
C SER A 102 -72.40 -28.23 21.00
N GLY A 103 -73.38 -27.34 20.81
CA GLY A 103 -74.39 -26.91 21.81
C GLY A 103 -74.06 -25.58 22.48
N ALA A 104 -74.87 -24.52 22.34
CA ALA A 104 -76.13 -24.28 23.09
C ALA A 104 -75.82 -24.08 24.59
N THR A 105 -76.33 -23.14 25.36
CA THR A 105 -77.47 -22.21 25.32
C THR A 105 -77.40 -21.48 26.69
N THR A 106 -77.92 -20.24 26.77
CA THR A 106 -78.45 -19.49 27.95
C THR A 106 -78.06 -19.95 29.38
N CYS A 107 -77.79 -19.09 30.36
CA CYS A 107 -78.30 -17.76 30.71
C CYS A 107 -77.34 -17.15 31.74
#